data_AF-V4JUH9-F1
#
_entry.id   AF-V4JUH9-F1
#
_cell.length_a   1.000
_cell.length_b   1.000
_cell.length_c   1.000
_cell.angle_alpha   90.00
_cell.angle_beta   90.00
_cell.angle_gamma   90.00
#
_symmetry.space_group_name_H-M   'P 1'
#
loop_
_entity.id
_entity.type
_entity.pdbx_description
1 polymer ?
#
loop_
_entity_poly.entity_id
_entity_poly.type
_entity_poly.pdbx_seq_one_letter_code
_entity_poly.pdbx_strand_id
1 'polypeptide(L)' 'MPLGNYIDLTEQQAWDVAAFMNSHERPQDPRFTGDLAETTKQLFHGSEFDYYGKRKGPDGKLLGKGAMMPAR' A
#
# COMPACT_ATOMS: atom_id res chain seq x y z
N MET A 1 15.80 -7.13 7.23
CA MET A 1 14.50 -7.50 7.85
C MET A 1 14.23 -9.01 7.74
N PRO A 2 15.11 -9.83 8.31
CA PRO A 2 14.67 -10.97 9.10
C PRO A 2 14.98 -10.71 10.57
N LEU A 3 14.10 -11.17 11.46
CA LEU A 3 14.25 -10.97 12.90
C LEU A 3 15.61 -11.52 13.37
N GLY A 4 16.49 -10.66 13.90
CA GLY A 4 17.82 -11.08 14.39
C GLY A 4 18.98 -10.93 13.40
N ASN A 5 18.79 -10.27 12.24
CA ASN A 5 19.84 -9.86 11.31
C ASN A 5 20.80 -10.98 10.85
N TYR A 6 20.34 -12.21 10.82
CA TYR A 6 21.13 -13.36 10.37
C TYR A 6 21.28 -13.43 8.84
N ILE A 7 20.45 -12.67 8.11
CA ILE A 7 20.50 -12.47 6.66
C ILE A 7 20.23 -11.00 6.37
N ASP A 8 21.09 -10.37 5.58
CA ASP A 8 20.85 -9.04 5.04
C ASP A 8 20.43 -9.14 3.57
N LEU A 9 19.36 -8.41 3.23
CA LEU A 9 18.87 -8.29 1.86
C LEU A 9 19.73 -7.28 1.11
N THR A 10 19.96 -7.52 -0.18
CA THR A 10 20.46 -6.46 -1.06
C THR A 10 19.41 -5.35 -1.19
N GLU A 11 19.82 -4.15 -1.61
CA GLU A 11 18.90 -3.03 -1.81
C GLU A 11 17.75 -3.39 -2.75
N GLN A 12 18.06 -4.08 -3.86
CA GLN A 12 17.03 -4.51 -4.81
C GLN A 12 16.06 -5.52 -4.19
N GLN A 13 16.57 -6.51 -3.44
CA GLN A 13 15.71 -7.48 -2.76
C GLN A 13 14.80 -6.80 -1.73
N ALA A 14 15.29 -5.77 -1.04
CA ALA A 14 14.49 -4.99 -0.10
C ALA A 14 13.35 -4.25 -0.82
N TRP A 15 13.63 -3.62 -1.97
CA TRP A 15 12.62 -2.97 -2.80
C TRP A 15 11.58 -3.96 -3.33
N ASP A 16 12.01 -5.13 -3.80
CA ASP A 16 11.12 -6.15 -4.36
C ASP A 16 10.17 -6.70 -3.29
N VAL A 17 10.69 -6.99 -2.09
CA VAL A 17 9.88 -7.46 -0.95
C VAL A 17 8.91 -6.36 -0.48
N ALA A 18 9.37 -5.11 -0.39
CA ALA A 18 8.51 -3.99 -0.02
C ALA A 18 7.38 -3.77 -1.03
N ALA A 19 7.68 -3.83 -2.32
CA ALA A 19 6.70 -3.73 -3.39
C ALA A 19 5.67 -4.86 -3.32
N PHE A 20 6.12 -6.10 -3.10
CA PHE A 20 5.23 -7.24 -2.93
C PHE A 20 4.30 -7.05 -1.72
N MET A 21 4.86 -6.75 -0.53
CA MET A 21 4.06 -6.58 0.69
C MET A 21 3.03 -5.46 0.56
N ASN A 22 3.43 -4.29 0.05
CA ASN A 22 2.56 -3.13 -0.09
C ASN A 22 1.56 -3.22 -1.26
N SER A 23 1.66 -4.25 -2.10
CA SER A 23 0.71 -4.52 -3.19
C SER A 23 -0.55 -5.27 -2.76
N HIS A 24 -0.72 -5.53 -1.46
CA HIS A 24 -1.89 -6.18 -0.89
C HIS A 24 -2.87 -5.17 -0.27
N GLU A 25 -4.16 -5.51 -0.23
CA GLU A 25 -5.16 -4.70 0.47
C GLU A 25 -4.89 -4.62 1.98
N ARG A 26 -5.27 -3.49 2.56
CA ARG A 26 -5.14 -3.19 3.99
C ARG A 26 -6.33 -2.34 4.43
N PRO A 27 -6.56 -2.15 5.75
CA PRO A 27 -7.63 -1.28 6.23
C PRO A 27 -7.57 0.12 5.63
N GLN A 28 -8.75 0.75 5.55
CA GLN A 28 -8.90 2.03 4.88
C GLN A 28 -8.03 3.13 5.51
N ASP A 29 -7.50 4.05 4.70
CA ASP A 29 -6.77 5.21 5.24
C ASP A 29 -7.71 6.01 6.16
N PRO A 30 -7.34 6.30 7.42
CA PRO A 30 -8.17 7.09 8.33
C PRO A 30 -8.51 8.49 7.81
N ARG A 31 -7.75 9.01 6.84
CA ARG A 31 -7.95 10.30 6.17
C ARG A 31 -8.81 10.17 4.90
N PHE A 32 -9.36 8.99 4.63
CA PHE A 32 -10.20 8.76 3.47
C PHE A 32 -11.41 9.70 3.47
N THR A 33 -11.55 10.46 2.37
CA THR A 33 -12.55 11.52 2.25
C THR A 33 -13.93 11.01 1.86
N GLY A 34 -14.08 9.71 1.56
CA GLY A 34 -15.24 9.14 0.89
C GLY A 34 -15.00 8.90 -0.60
N ASP A 35 -14.03 9.59 -1.19
CA ASP A 35 -13.60 9.42 -2.57
C ASP A 35 -12.12 8.95 -2.63
N LEU A 36 -11.91 7.80 -3.27
CA LEU A 36 -10.58 7.23 -3.44
C LEU A 36 -9.71 8.06 -4.39
N ALA A 37 -10.28 8.63 -5.45
CA ALA A 37 -9.55 9.46 -6.40
C ALA A 37 -9.07 10.77 -5.74
N GLU A 38 -9.89 11.37 -4.89
CA GLU A 38 -9.52 12.56 -4.10
C GLU A 38 -8.43 12.22 -3.08
N THR A 39 -8.65 11.18 -2.26
CA THR A 39 -7.68 10.71 -1.24
C THR A 39 -6.31 10.39 -1.86
N THR A 40 -6.31 9.80 -3.07
CA THR A 40 -5.08 9.37 -3.76
C THR A 40 -4.38 10.48 -4.51
N LYS A 41 -5.05 11.10 -5.50
CA LYS A 41 -4.41 12.01 -6.46
C LYS A 41 -4.20 13.41 -5.90
N GLN A 42 -5.03 13.83 -4.95
CA GLN A 42 -5.10 15.23 -4.55
C GLN A 42 -4.47 15.49 -3.17
N LEU A 43 -4.50 14.50 -2.28
CA LEU A 43 -4.20 14.74 -0.87
C LEU A 43 -3.03 13.92 -0.32
N PHE A 44 -3.04 12.59 -0.44
CA PHE A 44 -2.19 11.77 0.45
C PHE A 44 -1.33 10.69 -0.23
N HIS A 45 -1.61 10.27 -1.47
CA HIS A 45 -0.93 9.14 -2.12
C HIS A 45 -0.41 9.46 -3.53
N GLY A 46 0.07 10.69 -3.75
CA GLY A 46 0.58 11.15 -5.05
C GLY A 46 1.96 10.64 -5.46
N SER A 47 2.65 9.87 -4.61
CA SER A 47 4.01 9.39 -4.88
C SER A 47 4.04 8.21 -5.86
N GLU A 48 5.13 8.07 -6.61
CA GLU A 48 5.37 6.91 -7.48
C GLU A 48 5.46 5.60 -6.69
N PHE A 49 6.02 5.66 -5.47
CA PHE A 49 6.24 4.52 -4.59
C PHE A 49 5.01 4.13 -3.74
N ASP A 50 3.95 4.95 -3.77
CA ASP A 50 2.71 4.62 -3.07
C ASP A 50 1.79 3.79 -3.97
N TYR A 51 1.29 2.66 -3.47
CA TYR A 51 0.43 1.75 -4.22
C TYR A 51 -1.06 1.94 -3.93
N TYR A 52 -1.40 2.77 -2.95
CA TYR A 52 -2.78 3.09 -2.63
C TYR A 52 -3.48 3.76 -3.83
N GLY A 53 -4.68 3.30 -4.18
CA GLY A 53 -5.41 3.75 -5.38
C GLY A 53 -4.87 3.23 -6.72
N LYS A 54 -3.85 2.37 -6.71
CA LYS A 54 -3.30 1.72 -7.92
C LYS A 54 -3.78 0.28 -8.02
N ARG A 55 -3.71 -0.27 -9.24
CA ARG A 55 -3.88 -1.70 -9.49
C ARG A 55 -2.51 -2.37 -9.44
N LYS A 56 -2.31 -3.26 -8.47
CA LYS A 56 -1.06 -3.99 -8.22
C LYS A 56 -1.39 -5.44 -7.84
N GLY A 57 -0.36 -6.27 -7.74
CA GLY A 57 -0.51 -7.69 -7.44
C GLY A 57 -0.96 -8.55 -8.64
N PRO A 58 -0.86 -9.88 -8.53
CA PRO A 58 -1.20 -10.82 -9.60
C PRO A 58 -2.71 -10.88 -9.93
N ASP A 59 -3.56 -10.42 -9.02
CA ASP A 59 -5.02 -10.36 -9.16
C ASP A 59 -5.54 -9.01 -9.69
N GLY A 60 -4.66 -8.01 -9.86
CA GLY A 60 -4.99 -6.72 -10.49
C GLY A 60 -6.05 -5.89 -9.77
N LYS A 61 -6.28 -6.16 -8.48
CA LYS A 61 -7.28 -5.44 -7.67
C LYS A 61 -6.84 -4.00 -7.41
N LEU A 62 -7.84 -3.11 -7.31
CA LEU A 62 -7.63 -1.71 -6.95
C LEU A 62 -7.43 -1.61 -5.45
N LEU A 63 -6.28 -1.09 -5.01
CA LEU A 63 -5.93 -0.94 -3.60
C LEU A 63 -6.55 0.30 -2.96
N GLY A 64 -6.79 0.25 -1.65
CA GLY A 64 -7.40 1.35 -0.90
C GLY A 64 -8.92 1.30 -0.87
N LYS A 65 -9.50 0.15 -1.18
CA LYS A 65 -10.94 -0.12 -1.04
C LYS A 65 -11.23 -1.08 0.13
N GLY A 66 -10.19 -1.60 0.78
CA GLY A 66 -10.21 -2.68 1.77
C GLY A 66 -10.55 -2.25 3.21
N ALA A 67 -11.48 -3.01 3.80
CA ALA A 67 -12.03 -2.96 5.16
C ALA A 67 -12.66 -1.63 5.62
N MET A 68 -14.00 -1.67 5.66
CA MET A 68 -14.93 -0.90 6.50
C MET A 68 -14.24 0.09 7.45
N MET A 69 -14.57 1.37 7.31
CA MET A 69 -14.34 2.41 8.31
C MET A 69 -14.56 1.85 9.72
N PRO A 70 -13.62 1.97 10.68
CA PRO A 70 -13.99 1.72 12.07
C PRO A 70 -15.17 2.63 12.40
N ALA A 71 -16.25 2.03 12.91
CA ALA A 71 -17.43 2.77 13.35
C ALA A 71 -16.96 3.90 14.30
N ARG A 72 -17.38 5.13 13.98
CA ARG A 72 -17.08 6.32 14.77
C ARG A 72 -17.78 6.27 16.13
#